data_AF-A0A1E5XHE0-F1
#
_entry.id   AF-A0A1E5XHE0-F1
#
_cell.length_a   1.000
_cell.length_b   1.000
_cell.length_c   1.000
_cell.angle_alpha   90.00
_cell.angle_beta   90.00
_cell.angle_gamma   90.00
#
_symmetry.space_group_name_H-M   'P 1'
#
loop_
_entity.id
_entity.type
_entity.pdbx_description
1 polymer ?
#
loop_
_entity_poly.entity_id
_entity_poly.type
_entity_poly.pdbx_seq_one_letter_code
_entity_poly.pdbx_strand_id
1 'polypeptide(L)' 'MNDEPKMTDGRSLPPEDDAFREAVRKTAYFLWEQDGRPHGRHDEYYLRALTRHRRERQYDSWLEDGPDGE' A
#
# COMPACT_ATOMS: atom_id res chain seq x y z
N MET A 1 27.31 -29.25 16.20
CA MET A 1 27.30 -28.13 15.24
C MET A 1 26.22 -28.41 14.21
N ASN A 2 25.00 -27.99 14.47
CA ASN A 2 23.97 -27.82 13.46
C ASN A 2 23.27 -26.53 13.86
N ASP A 3 23.67 -25.44 13.23
CA ASP A 3 23.04 -24.13 13.37
C ASP A 3 21.66 -24.21 12.74
N GLU A 4 20.69 -24.55 13.57
CA GLU A 4 19.27 -24.37 13.31
C GLU A 4 19.01 -22.86 13.19
N PRO A 5 18.48 -22.34 12.07
CA PRO A 5 18.13 -20.93 11.99
C PRO A 5 16.85 -20.70 12.80
N LYS A 6 17.02 -20.49 14.10
CA LYS A 6 15.99 -19.95 14.97
C LYS A 6 16.01 -18.43 14.77
N MET A 7 15.18 -17.94 13.88
CA MET A 7 14.77 -16.54 13.87
C MET A 7 13.24 -16.49 13.95
N THR A 8 12.74 -16.75 15.14
CA THR A 8 11.50 -16.16 15.60
C THR A 8 11.78 -14.69 15.90
N ASP A 9 11.20 -13.75 15.16
CA ASP A 9 10.80 -12.47 15.78
C ASP A 9 9.65 -11.80 15.03
N GLY A 10 8.60 -11.48 15.79
CA GLY A 10 7.80 -10.28 15.59
C GLY A 10 6.81 -10.24 14.43
N ARG A 11 5.59 -10.76 14.68
CA ARG A 11 4.35 -10.26 14.07
C ARG A 11 4.21 -10.53 12.56
N SER A 12 3.83 -11.76 12.22
CA SER A 12 3.10 -12.04 10.98
C SER A 12 1.72 -11.34 11.01
N LEU A 13 1.71 -10.02 10.86
CA LEU A 13 0.64 -9.33 10.17
C LEU A 13 0.85 -9.65 8.68
N PRO A 14 -0.22 -9.84 7.89
CA PRO A 14 -0.06 -10.20 6.49
C PRO A 14 0.84 -9.16 5.77
N PRO A 15 1.86 -9.59 5.00
CA PRO A 15 2.81 -8.70 4.32
C PRO A 15 2.13 -7.77 3.30
N GLU A 16 0.88 -8.06 2.99
CA GLU A 16 -0.02 -7.29 2.16
C GLU A 16 -0.21 -5.84 2.64
N ASP A 17 -0.23 -5.60 3.95
CA ASP A 17 -0.50 -4.27 4.49
C ASP A 17 0.75 -3.38 4.45
N ASP A 18 1.93 -3.92 4.73
CA ASP A 18 3.20 -3.18 4.66
C ASP A 18 3.58 -2.82 3.22
N ALA A 19 3.45 -3.78 2.28
CA ALA A 19 3.66 -3.52 0.86
C ALA A 19 2.69 -2.45 0.32
N PHE A 20 1.42 -2.50 0.76
CA PHE A 20 0.41 -1.49 0.43
C PHE A 20 0.78 -0.10 0.97
N ARG A 21 1.15 -0.01 2.25
CA ARG A 21 1.55 1.27 2.87
C ARG A 21 2.79 1.84 2.22
N GLU A 22 3.73 1.00 1.80
CA GLU A 22 4.92 1.42 1.07
C GLU A 22 4.57 1.92 -0.34
N ALA A 23 3.69 1.24 -1.06
CA ALA A 23 3.20 1.68 -2.37
C ALA A 23 2.48 3.03 -2.29
N VAL A 24 1.58 3.20 -1.30
CA VAL A 24 0.91 4.48 -1.02
C VAL A 24 1.91 5.60 -0.78
N ARG A 25 2.95 5.34 0.05
CA ARG A 25 3.97 6.34 0.38
C ARG A 25 4.79 6.74 -0.84
N LYS A 26 5.21 5.78 -1.68
CA LYS A 26 5.93 6.06 -2.93
C LYS A 26 5.08 6.88 -3.90
N THR A 27 3.81 6.54 -4.08
CA THR A 27 2.87 7.31 -4.92
C THR A 27 2.67 8.73 -4.39
N ALA A 28 2.47 8.89 -3.08
CA ALA A 28 2.31 10.19 -2.45
C ALA A 28 3.54 11.08 -2.66
N TYR A 29 4.74 10.53 -2.44
CA TYR A 29 5.99 11.23 -2.64
C TYR A 29 6.19 11.66 -4.10
N PHE A 30 5.89 10.78 -5.05
CA PHE A 30 5.98 11.09 -6.47
C PHE A 30 5.03 12.21 -6.90
N LEU A 31 3.78 12.19 -6.42
CA LEU A 31 2.80 13.25 -6.68
C LEU A 31 3.22 14.58 -6.06
N TRP A 32 3.71 14.54 -4.82
CA TRP A 32 4.19 15.73 -4.11
C TRP A 32 5.45 16.33 -4.74
N GLU A 33 6.36 15.49 -5.25
CA GLU A 33 7.56 15.92 -5.95
C GLU A 33 7.24 16.55 -7.31
N GLN A 34 6.31 15.98 -8.08
CA GLN A 34 5.85 16.56 -9.35
C GLN A 34 5.21 17.93 -9.20
N ASP A 35 4.52 18.18 -8.09
CA ASP A 35 3.85 19.46 -7.80
C ASP A 35 4.85 20.56 -7.33
N GLY A 36 6.14 20.21 -7.21
CA GLY A 36 7.17 21.16 -6.76
C GLY A 36 7.37 21.18 -5.25
N ARG A 37 6.97 20.12 -4.55
CA ARG A 37 7.13 19.94 -3.10
C ARG A 37 6.53 21.08 -2.26
N PRO A 38 5.23 21.40 -2.44
CA PRO A 38 4.57 22.39 -1.60
C PRO A 38 4.71 22.03 -0.12
N HIS A 39 5.29 22.94 0.67
CA HIS A 39 5.53 22.74 2.09
C HIS A 39 4.19 22.66 2.84
N GLY A 40 4.02 21.65 3.70
CA GLY A 40 2.80 21.45 4.49
C GLY A 40 1.64 20.74 3.78
N ARG A 41 1.77 20.38 2.49
CA ARG A 41 0.74 19.61 1.77
C ARG A 41 1.01 18.12 1.62
N HIS A 42 2.15 17.63 2.12
CA HIS A 42 2.55 16.23 1.99
C HIS A 42 1.47 15.24 2.47
N ASP A 43 0.81 15.53 3.59
CA ASP A 43 -0.30 14.72 4.12
C ASP A 43 -1.50 14.65 3.17
N GLU A 44 -1.80 15.74 2.46
CA GLU A 44 -2.88 15.82 1.48
C GLU A 44 -2.62 14.88 0.29
N TYR A 45 -1.36 14.82 -0.18
CA TYR A 45 -0.93 13.87 -1.22
C TYR A 45 -0.90 12.43 -0.71
N TYR A 46 -0.54 12.21 0.55
CA TYR A 46 -0.59 10.90 1.19
C TYR A 46 -2.01 10.34 1.27
N LEU A 47 -2.98 11.15 1.72
CA LEU A 47 -4.39 10.78 1.78
C LEU A 47 -4.97 10.52 0.38
N ARG A 48 -4.55 11.31 -0.62
CA ARG A 48 -4.95 11.10 -2.03
C ARG A 48 -4.43 9.78 -2.59
N ALA A 49 -3.16 9.45 -2.33
CA ALA A 49 -2.58 8.17 -2.73
C ALA A 49 -3.25 6.99 -1.99
N LEU A 50 -3.50 7.12 -0.68
CA LEU A 50 -4.18 6.11 0.13
C LEU A 50 -5.59 5.81 -0.40
N THR A 51 -6.34 6.85 -0.73
CA THR A 51 -7.70 6.71 -1.30
C THR A 51 -7.67 5.97 -2.63
N ARG A 52 -6.64 6.23 -3.46
CA ARG A 52 -6.48 5.55 -4.75
C ARG A 52 -6.19 4.06 -4.58
N HIS A 53 -5.18 3.71 -3.79
CA HIS A 53 -4.82 2.32 -3.52
C HIS A 53 -5.94 1.54 -2.81
N ARG A 54 -6.67 2.19 -1.89
CA ARG A 54 -7.84 1.60 -1.22
C ARG A 54 -9.01 1.34 -2.18
N ARG A 55 -9.17 2.16 -3.22
CA ARG A 55 -10.14 1.91 -4.29
C ARG A 55 -9.67 0.77 -5.18
N GLU A 56 -8.40 0.73 -5.57
CA GLU A 56 -7.86 -0.35 -6.40
C GLU A 56 -7.98 -1.71 -5.72
N ARG A 57 -7.72 -1.84 -4.41
CA ARG A 57 -8.00 -3.07 -3.63
C ARG A 57 -9.48 -3.48 -3.64
N GLN A 58 -10.39 -2.51 -3.54
CA GLN A 58 -11.83 -2.79 -3.59
C GLN A 58 -12.29 -3.20 -5.00
N TYR A 59 -11.69 -2.63 -6.04
CA TYR A 59 -11.93 -3.04 -7.42
C TYR A 59 -11.34 -4.40 -7.73
N ASP A 60 -10.14 -4.72 -7.23
CA ASP A 60 -9.50 -6.03 -7.40
C ASP A 60 -10.36 -7.13 -6.77
N SER A 61 -10.87 -6.90 -5.55
CA SER A 61 -11.85 -7.79 -4.90
C SER A 61 -13.19 -7.86 -5.62
N TRP A 62 -13.61 -6.80 -6.33
CA TRP A 62 -14.86 -6.78 -7.11
C TRP A 62 -14.69 -7.39 -8.50
N LEU A 63 -13.46 -7.42 -9.03
CA LEU A 63 -13.11 -7.99 -10.33
C LEU A 63 -12.75 -9.48 -10.23
N GLU A 64 -12.19 -9.92 -9.10
CA GLU A 64 -11.91 -11.35 -8.81
C GLU A 64 -13.20 -12.15 -8.54
N ASP A 65 -14.23 -11.51 -7.97
CA ASP A 65 -15.57 -12.12 -7.82
C ASP A 65 -16.27 -12.29 -9.17
N GLY A 66 -15.86 -11.52 -10.19
CA GLY A 66 -16.50 -11.50 -11.51
C GLY A 66 -17.97 -11.03 -11.44
N PRO A 67 -18.50 -10.32 -12.44
CA PRO A 67 -19.94 -10.30 -12.63
C PRO A 67 -20.37 -11.70 -13.09
N ASP A 68 -20.57 -12.63 -12.15
CA ASP A 68 -21.29 -13.86 -12.40
C ASP A 68 -22.72 -13.51 -12.84
N GLY A 69 -22.96 -13.70 -14.13
CA GLY A 69 -24.27 -14.08 -14.66
C GLY A 69 -25.15 -12.96 -15.21
N GLU A 70 -25.11 -12.78 -16.53
CA GLU A 70 -26.33 -12.91 -17.32
C GLU A 70 -26.06 -13.68 -18.62
#